data_AF-A0A8T7D6A8-F1
#
_entry.id   AF-A0A8T7D6A8-F1
#
_cell.length_a   1.000
_cell.length_b   1.000
_cell.length_c   1.000
_cell.angle_alpha   90.00
_cell.angle_beta   90.00
_cell.angle_gamma   90.00
#
_symmetry.space_group_name_H-M   'P 1'
#
loop_
_entity.id
_entity.type
_entity.pdbx_description
1 polymer ?
#
loop_
_entity_poly.entity_id
_entity_poly.type
_entity_poly.pdbx_seq_one_letter_code
_entity_poly.pdbx_strand_id
1 'polypeptide(L)' 'MDVIYILLPVALVIVIIIIAIFLWAVRSDQFDDLEGPAHRILMDDDDSERKINKTSPPSDKAPD' A
#
# COMPACT_ATOMS: atom_id res chain seq x y z
N MET A 1 -5.79 49.67 4.49
CA MET A 1 -4.56 48.84 4.59
C MET A 1 -4.75 47.77 5.67
N ASP A 2 -5.97 47.27 5.82
CA ASP A 2 -6.40 46.59 7.05
C ASP A 2 -6.46 45.07 6.87
N VAL A 3 -6.55 44.63 5.60
CA VAL A 3 -6.58 43.22 5.23
C VAL A 3 -5.30 42.48 5.65
N ILE A 4 -4.16 43.17 5.68
CA ILE A 4 -2.87 42.59 6.09
C ILE A 4 -2.93 42.04 7.53
N TYR A 5 -3.70 42.68 8.42
CA TYR A 5 -3.84 42.28 9.81
C TYR A 5 -4.65 41.00 9.98
N ILE A 6 -5.49 40.64 9.00
CA ILE A 6 -6.23 39.39 8.98
C ILE A 6 -5.46 38.33 8.18
N LEU A 7 -4.82 38.71 7.07
CA LEU A 7 -4.10 37.80 6.21
C LEU A 7 -2.85 37.20 6.89
N LEU A 8 -2.12 38.00 7.67
CA LEU A 8 -0.92 37.56 8.38
C LEU A 8 -1.19 36.42 9.37
N PRO A 9 -2.14 36.54 10.33
CA PRO A 9 -2.44 35.45 11.26
C PRO A 9 -3.07 34.24 10.56
N VAL A 10 -3.92 34.46 9.54
CA VAL A 10 -4.51 33.35 8.77
C VAL A 10 -3.42 32.54 8.07
N ALA A 11 -2.48 33.20 7.40
CA ALA A 11 -1.35 32.53 6.76
C ALA A 11 -0.50 31.73 7.77
N LEU A 12 -0.24 32.31 8.95
CA LEU A 12 0.50 31.63 10.02
C LEU A 12 -0.22 30.36 10.50
N VAL A 13 -1.54 30.44 10.71
CA VAL A 13 -2.36 29.29 11.12
C VAL A 13 -2.32 28.19 10.04
N ILE A 14 -2.44 28.56 8.77
CA ILE A 14 -2.35 27.61 7.66
C ILE A 14 -1.00 26.90 7.66
N VAL A 15 0.11 27.63 7.83
CA VAL A 15 1.46 27.04 7.90
C VAL A 15 1.57 26.05 9.07
N ILE A 16 1.07 26.42 10.25
CA ILE A 16 1.08 25.53 11.43
C ILE A 16 0.27 24.25 11.16
N ILE A 17 -0.91 24.37 10.54
CA ILE A 17 -1.75 23.21 10.19
C ILE A 17 -1.02 22.29 9.21
N ILE A 18 -0.41 22.84 8.17
CA ILE A 18 0.35 22.06 7.18
C ILE A 18 1.48 21.29 7.87
N ILE A 19 2.25 21.96 8.74
CA ILE A 19 3.34 21.32 9.49
C ILE A 19 2.79 20.21 10.40
N ALA A 20 1.68 20.44 11.10
CA ALA A 20 1.08 19.45 11.98
C ALA A 20 0.62 18.20 11.20
N ILE A 21 -0.04 18.39 10.06
CA ILE A 21 -0.46 17.29 9.17
C ILE A 21 0.77 16.55 8.63
N PHE A 22 1.80 17.26 8.20
CA PHE A 22 3.04 16.67 7.70
C PHE A 22 3.72 15.80 8.77
N LEU A 23 3.89 16.32 9.98
CA LEU A 23 4.49 15.56 11.09
C LEU A 23 3.64 14.35 11.49
N TRP A 24 2.32 14.47 11.44
CA TRP A 24 1.41 13.34 11.67
C TRP A 24 1.59 12.26 10.59
N ALA A 25 1.62 12.65 9.30
CA ALA A 25 1.79 11.72 8.19
C ALA A 25 3.14 10.98 8.26
N VAL A 26 4.23 11.69 8.57
CA VAL A 26 5.57 11.09 8.75
C VAL A 26 5.57 10.08 9.90
N ARG A 27 4.87 10.37 11.01
CA ARG A 27 4.82 9.46 12.16
C ARG A 27 3.78 8.34 12.02
N SER A 28 2.89 8.42 11.03
CA SER A 28 1.84 7.43 10.82
C SER A 28 2.30 6.21 10.02
N ASP A 29 3.61 6.08 9.72
CA ASP A 29 4.19 4.93 9.01
C ASP A 29 3.49 4.61 7.66
N GLN A 30 2.81 5.61 7.09
CA GLN A 30 2.05 5.48 5.83
C GLN A 30 2.95 5.23 4.60
N PHE A 31 4.25 5.16 4.79
CA PHE A 31 5.25 4.89 3.76
C PHE A 31 5.72 3.44 3.77
N ASP A 32 5.41 2.65 4.80
CA ASP A 32 5.85 1.24 4.93
C ASP A 32 5.07 0.31 3.98
N ASP A 33 3.84 0.67 3.60
CA ASP A 33 2.99 -0.13 2.69
C ASP A 33 3.14 0.25 1.19
N LEU A 34 4.17 1.01 0.82
CA LEU A 34 4.48 1.26 -0.60
C LEU A 34 5.12 0.03 -1.29
N GLU A 35 5.67 -0.91 -0.52
CA GLU A 35 6.31 -2.13 -1.04
C GLU A 35 5.33 -3.31 -1.21
N GLY A 36 4.18 -3.27 -0.52
CA GLY A 36 3.20 -4.36 -0.46
C GLY A 36 2.47 -4.72 -1.78
N PRO A 37 2.16 -3.76 -2.68
CA PRO A 37 1.51 -4.06 -3.96
C PRO A 37 2.48 -4.56 -5.04
N ALA A 38 3.70 -4.03 -5.07
CA ALA A 38 4.70 -4.36 -6.10
C ALA A 38 5.17 -5.82 -6.00
N HIS A 39 5.24 -6.36 -4.78
CA HIS A 39 5.69 -7.74 -4.57
C HIS A 39 4.64 -8.80 -4.95
N ARG A 40 3.33 -8.48 -4.86
CA ARG A 40 2.26 -9.41 -5.23
C ARG A 40 2.16 -9.63 -6.74
N ILE A 41 2.39 -8.58 -7.53
CA ILE A 41 2.29 -8.67 -9.00
C ILE A 41 3.38 -9.54 -9.63
N LEU A 42 4.53 -9.68 -8.96
CA LEU A 42 5.66 -10.52 -9.40
C LEU A 42 5.57 -11.97 -8.91
N MET A 43 4.74 -12.26 -7.89
CA MET A 43 4.65 -13.58 -7.26
C MET A 43 3.37 -14.35 -7.63
N ASP A 44 2.33 -13.70 -8.15
CA ASP A 44 1.07 -14.34 -8.53
C ASP A 44 1.21 -15.28 -9.76
N ASP A 45 2.25 -15.10 -10.58
CA ASP A 45 2.45 -15.92 -11.79
C ASP A 45 3.00 -17.33 -11.48
N ASP A 46 3.69 -17.53 -10.35
CA ASP A 46 4.36 -18.80 -10.01
C ASP A 46 3.45 -19.84 -9.32
N ASP A 47 2.33 -19.42 -8.73
CA ASP A 47 1.42 -20.31 -7.99
C ASP A 47 0.33 -20.96 -8.87
N SER A 48 0.14 -20.44 -10.08
CA SER A 48 -0.84 -20.96 -11.05
C SER A 48 -0.47 -22.35 -11.56
N GLU A 49 0.82 -22.67 -11.67
CA GLU A 49 1.29 -23.94 -12.27
C GLU A 49 1.30 -25.13 -11.29
N ARG A 50 1.34 -24.88 -9.97
CA ARG A 50 1.37 -25.97 -8.97
C ARG A 50 0.00 -26.57 -8.66
N LYS A 51 -1.11 -25.85 -8.91
CA LYS A 51 -2.46 -26.38 -8.64
C LYS A 51 -2.99 -27.31 -9.71
N ILE A 52 -2.50 -27.23 -10.96
CA ILE A 52 -2.96 -28.10 -12.05
C ILE A 52 -2.42 -29.53 -11.91
N ASN A 53 -1.25 -29.72 -11.28
CA ASN A 53 -0.58 -31.03 -11.20
C ASN A 53 -0.96 -31.92 -10.00
N LYS A 54 -1.89 -31.50 -9.11
CA LYS A 54 -2.28 -32.29 -7.92
C LYS A 54 -3.63 -33.02 -8.00
N THR A 55 -4.35 -32.93 -9.12
CA THR A 55 -5.73 -33.50 -9.22
C THR A 55 -5.87 -34.66 -10.21
N SER A 56 -4.78 -35.27 -10.64
CA SER A 56 -4.87 -36.58 -11.33
C SER A 56 -4.41 -37.67 -10.37
N PRO A 57 -5.33 -38.47 -9.79
CA PRO A 57 -4.96 -39.69 -9.08
C PRO A 57 -4.16 -40.60 -10.03
N PRO A 58 -3.18 -41.36 -9.53
CA PRO A 58 -2.55 -42.39 -10.32
C PRO A 58 -3.63 -43.42 -10.62
N SER A 59 -4.20 -43.39 -11.83
CA SER A 59 -4.86 -44.54 -12.43
C SER A 59 -3.76 -45.54 -12.79
N ASP A 60 -3.12 -46.07 -11.75
CA ASP A 60 -2.21 -47.19 -11.87
C ASP A 60 -3.01 -48.40 -12.36
N LYS A 61 -2.40 -49.07 -13.31
CA LYS A 61 -2.94 -50.23 -13.98
C LYS A 61 -2.85 -51.45 -13.07
N ALA A 62 -3.67 -52.43 -13.43
CA ALA A 62 -3.55 -53.87 -13.18
C ALA A 62 -4.21 -54.42 -11.90
N PRO A 63 -4.49 -55.74 -11.83
CA PRO A 63 -4.84 -56.71 -12.86
C PRO A 63 -6.17 -57.45 -12.55
N ASP A 64 -6.79 -58.06 -13.56
CA ASP A 64 -7.49 -59.37 -13.54
C ASP A 64 -7.80 -59.80 -14.98
#